data_AF-J3NEM4-F1
#
_entry.id   AF-J3NEM4-F1
#
_cell.length_a   1.000
_cell.length_b   1.000
_cell.length_c   1.000
_cell.angle_alpha   90.00
_cell.angle_beta   90.00
_cell.angle_gamma   90.00
#
_symmetry.space_group_name_H-M   'P 1'
#
loop_
_entity.id
_entity.type
_entity.pdbx_description
1 polymer ?
#
loop_
_entity_poly.entity_id
_entity_poly.type
_entity_poly.pdbx_seq_one_letter_code
_entity_poly.pdbx_strand_id
1 'polypeptide(L)'
;MAIPLPQLADAVLRARMKFKWDVYTKVILSSPPDSSMDPLIAALISEHHYVVISTCKHHDAISVGYDSNVPLADIAFLNGELYALTMKEGLYVYSPNNGCLGAPMNVSPGGFHQRITDAPKERELYYFLPGLLYVVSRYLAVCDGRLFMVRRWLSVPAHTRLGDEERTSWFEVLEADLTIAPCQWRRLHRLGGHAIFLGSKCTKFVRASQCVGGVQEDCIYFMHRIYDNQAREYWGLHADPLGDSGVYNMRTGAIKPLLPESRLAELPLKHQFPTWFFPTDL
;
A
#
# COMPACT_ATOMS: atom_id res chain seq x y z
N MET A 1 -0.21 9.61 28.29
CA MET A 1 0.98 10.48 28.22
C MET A 1 1.31 10.62 26.73
N ALA A 2 1.20 11.82 26.16
CA ALA A 2 1.32 12.01 24.71
C ALA A 2 2.78 11.86 24.27
N ILE A 3 3.04 10.94 23.35
CA ILE A 3 4.37 10.74 22.75
C ILE A 3 4.64 11.97 21.87
N PRO A 4 5.71 12.76 22.10
CA PRO A 4 6.03 13.87 21.23
C PRO A 4 6.50 13.33 19.87
N LEU A 5 5.78 13.67 18.80
CA LEU A 5 6.10 13.41 17.38
C LEU A 5 6.95 14.49 16.64
N PRO A 6 7.62 15.49 17.27
CA PRO A 6 8.14 16.64 16.53
C PRO A 6 9.31 16.31 15.59
N GLN A 7 10.12 15.28 15.86
CA GLN A 7 11.27 14.96 15.01
C GLN A 7 10.93 14.07 13.80
N LEU A 8 9.85 13.26 13.87
CA LEU A 8 9.28 12.66 12.66
C LEU A 8 8.78 13.75 11.72
N ALA A 9 8.11 14.76 12.28
CA ALA A 9 7.70 15.93 11.52
C ALA A 9 8.91 16.63 10.88
N ASP A 10 10.03 16.80 11.59
CA ASP A 10 11.24 17.38 11.01
C ASP A 10 11.90 16.51 9.92
N ALA A 11 11.96 15.19 10.08
CA ALA A 11 12.49 14.29 9.04
C ALA A 11 11.61 14.29 7.79
N VAL A 12 10.30 14.29 8.01
CA VAL A 12 9.29 14.45 6.98
C VAL A 12 9.39 15.82 6.30
N LEU A 13 9.61 16.91 7.07
CA LEU A 13 9.81 18.26 6.57
C LEU A 13 11.13 18.40 5.77
N ARG A 14 12.21 17.76 6.21
CA ARG A 14 13.50 17.72 5.48
C ARG A 14 13.34 17.03 4.12
N ALA A 15 12.60 15.93 4.07
CA ALA A 15 12.27 15.30 2.80
C ALA A 15 11.31 16.17 1.95
N ARG A 16 10.37 16.88 2.59
CA ARG A 16 9.44 17.82 1.95
C ARG A 16 10.10 19.07 1.37
N MET A 17 11.17 19.61 1.97
CA MET A 17 11.86 20.80 1.45
C MET A 17 12.39 20.64 0.01
N LYS A 18 12.36 19.42 -0.53
CA LYS A 18 12.69 19.10 -1.91
C LYS A 18 11.49 19.16 -2.90
N PHE A 19 10.21 19.02 -2.48
CA PHE A 19 9.03 18.92 -3.37
C PHE A 19 7.69 19.43 -2.76
N LYS A 20 6.71 19.82 -3.61
CA LYS A 20 5.59 20.75 -3.26
C LYS A 20 4.21 20.14 -2.93
N TRP A 21 4.03 18.81 -2.90
CA TRP A 21 2.71 18.15 -2.68
C TRP A 21 2.79 16.95 -1.71
N ASP A 22 1.63 16.35 -1.38
CA ASP A 22 1.35 15.51 -0.19
C ASP A 22 2.44 14.56 0.32
N VAL A 23 2.55 14.51 1.65
CA VAL A 23 3.82 14.33 2.35
C VAL A 23 4.11 12.87 2.76
N TYR A 24 3.10 12.01 2.91
CA TYR A 24 3.27 10.57 3.17
C TYR A 24 2.10 9.76 2.60
N THR A 25 2.42 8.67 1.90
CA THR A 25 1.41 7.83 1.22
C THR A 25 0.97 6.65 2.09
N LYS A 26 1.86 6.10 2.91
CA LYS A 26 1.59 4.97 3.81
C LYS A 26 2.52 5.01 5.03
N VAL A 27 1.99 4.63 6.18
CA VAL A 27 2.76 4.45 7.43
C VAL A 27 2.48 3.05 7.96
N ILE A 28 3.54 2.34 8.36
CA ILE A 28 3.47 0.98 8.90
C ILE A 28 4.32 0.85 10.17
N LEU A 29 3.94 -0.09 11.03
CA LEU A 29 4.69 -0.47 12.23
C LEU A 29 5.39 -1.81 12.01
N SER A 30 6.57 -1.99 12.58
CA SER A 30 7.27 -3.29 12.55
C SER A 30 6.62 -4.35 13.46
N SER A 31 5.89 -3.92 14.49
CA SER A 31 5.16 -4.76 15.43
C SER A 31 3.98 -3.99 16.04
N PRO A 32 3.00 -4.67 16.64
CA PRO A 32 1.92 -4.00 17.37
C PRO A 32 2.48 -3.11 18.50
N PRO A 33 1.79 -2.01 18.85
CA PRO A 33 2.19 -1.11 19.94
C PRO A 33 2.33 -1.82 21.30
N ASP A 34 1.51 -2.84 21.52
CA ASP A 34 1.45 -3.64 22.75
C ASP A 34 2.53 -4.73 22.85
N SER A 35 3.41 -4.83 21.85
CA SER A 35 4.55 -5.75 21.89
C SER A 35 5.56 -5.33 22.96
N SER A 36 6.27 -6.30 23.56
CA SER A 36 7.36 -6.03 24.50
C SER A 36 8.55 -5.31 23.86
N MET A 37 8.62 -5.30 22.52
CA MET A 37 9.63 -4.61 21.72
C MET A 37 9.06 -3.32 21.16
N ASP A 38 9.81 -2.22 21.22
CA ASP A 38 9.37 -0.95 20.66
C ASP A 38 9.25 -1.06 19.13
N PRO A 39 8.10 -0.70 18.55
CA PRO A 39 7.95 -0.78 17.11
C PRO A 39 8.78 0.30 16.41
N LEU A 40 9.33 -0.06 15.25
CA LEU A 40 9.80 0.90 14.26
C LEU A 40 8.59 1.43 13.50
N ILE A 41 8.57 2.75 13.28
CA ILE A 41 7.62 3.41 12.40
C ILE A 41 8.34 3.62 11.07
N ALA A 42 7.78 3.11 9.98
CA ALA A 42 8.23 3.43 8.63
C ALA A 42 7.14 4.19 7.87
N ALA A 43 7.51 5.31 7.26
CA ALA A 43 6.63 6.13 6.44
C ALA A 43 7.19 6.23 5.01
N LEU A 44 6.39 5.82 4.03
CA LEU A 44 6.69 6.04 2.61
C LEU A 44 6.32 7.48 2.27
N ILE A 45 7.31 8.26 1.82
CA ILE A 45 7.20 9.70 1.64
C ILE A 45 7.76 10.17 0.29
N SER A 46 7.39 11.39 -0.11
CA SER A 46 7.94 12.15 -1.25
C SER A 46 7.98 11.41 -2.58
N GLU A 47 6.92 11.54 -3.39
CA GLU A 47 6.78 10.93 -4.73
C GLU A 47 7.19 9.45 -4.79
N HIS A 48 7.09 8.75 -3.66
CA HIS A 48 7.47 7.35 -3.49
C HIS A 48 8.96 7.01 -3.69
N HIS A 49 9.90 7.94 -3.47
CA HIS A 49 11.34 7.63 -3.62
C HIS A 49 12.08 7.46 -2.29
N TYR A 50 11.44 7.80 -1.16
CA TYR A 50 12.08 7.80 0.15
C TYR A 50 11.22 7.09 1.19
N VAL A 51 11.87 6.38 2.10
CA VAL A 51 11.24 5.85 3.30
C VAL A 51 11.91 6.45 4.52
N VAL A 52 11.12 7.07 5.39
CA VAL A 52 11.60 7.55 6.70
C VAL A 52 11.29 6.51 7.74
N ILE A 53 12.29 6.17 8.54
CA ILE A 53 12.20 5.17 9.60
C ILE A 53 12.56 5.87 10.92
N SER A 54 11.73 5.69 11.95
CA SER A 54 11.95 6.25 13.28
C SER A 54 11.66 5.22 14.36
N THR A 55 12.40 5.30 15.46
CA THR A 55 12.07 4.58 16.69
C THR A 55 11.11 5.38 17.55
N CYS A 56 10.11 4.74 18.16
CA CYS A 56 9.21 5.42 19.09
C CYS A 56 9.89 6.02 20.35
N LYS A 57 11.12 5.58 20.68
CA LYS A 57 11.83 5.94 21.92
C LYS A 57 12.79 7.11 21.79
N HIS A 58 13.64 7.07 20.78
CA HIS A 58 14.57 8.15 20.49
C HIS A 58 13.90 8.94 19.38
N HIS A 59 13.71 10.23 19.59
CA HIS A 59 13.11 11.11 18.59
C HIS A 59 13.88 11.10 17.24
N ASP A 60 15.00 10.38 17.15
CA ASP A 60 15.76 10.11 15.94
C ASP A 60 14.92 9.43 14.83
N ALA A 61 15.14 9.93 13.62
CA ALA A 61 14.57 9.39 12.39
C ALA A 61 15.64 9.42 11.29
N ILE A 62 15.75 8.31 10.56
CA ILE A 62 16.58 8.22 9.36
C ILE A 62 15.72 8.28 8.11
N SER A 63 16.25 8.89 7.06
CA SER A 63 15.70 8.77 5.72
C SER A 63 16.55 7.80 4.94
N VAL A 64 15.92 6.75 4.41
CA VAL A 64 16.56 5.79 3.52
C VAL A 64 16.09 6.11 2.11
N GLY A 65 17.01 6.60 1.29
CA GLY A 65 16.77 6.85 -0.13
C GLY A 65 16.83 5.55 -0.93
N TYR A 66 15.91 5.43 -1.89
CA TYR A 66 15.98 4.41 -2.93
C TYR A 66 16.65 5.03 -4.16
N ASP A 67 17.88 4.60 -4.48
CA ASP A 67 18.72 5.20 -5.54
C ASP A 67 18.39 4.63 -6.93
N SER A 68 17.12 4.70 -7.31
CA SER A 68 16.63 4.25 -8.61
C SER A 68 15.61 5.24 -9.15
N ASN A 69 15.59 5.39 -10.48
CA ASN A 69 14.62 6.22 -11.20
C ASN A 69 13.20 5.63 -11.21
N VAL A 70 12.98 4.50 -10.52
CA VAL A 70 11.68 3.84 -10.42
C VAL A 70 11.06 4.18 -9.07
N PRO A 71 9.87 4.79 -9.03
CA PRO A 71 9.17 5.04 -7.76
C PRO A 71 8.83 3.73 -7.04
N LEU A 72 8.77 3.78 -5.71
CA LEU A 72 8.24 2.71 -4.88
C LEU A 72 6.71 2.64 -5.04
N ALA A 73 6.17 1.44 -5.09
CA ALA A 73 4.74 1.20 -5.05
C ALA A 73 4.26 1.13 -3.59
N ASP A 74 4.94 0.35 -2.75
CA ASP A 74 4.50 0.07 -1.39
C ASP A 74 5.64 -0.44 -0.49
N ILE A 75 5.41 -0.47 0.83
CA ILE A 75 6.30 -0.99 1.86
C ILE A 75 5.60 -1.95 2.82
N ALA A 76 6.35 -2.89 3.41
CA ALA A 76 5.89 -3.79 4.46
C ALA A 76 7.05 -4.26 5.37
N PHE A 77 6.78 -4.54 6.64
CA PHE A 77 7.74 -5.18 7.54
C PHE A 77 7.53 -6.69 7.59
N LEU A 78 8.60 -7.46 7.46
CA LEU A 78 8.60 -8.92 7.65
C LEU A 78 9.84 -9.32 8.45
N ASN A 79 9.63 -10.01 9.58
CA ASN A 79 10.70 -10.52 10.46
C ASN A 79 11.73 -9.44 10.88
N GLY A 80 11.28 -8.22 11.11
CA GLY A 80 12.12 -7.08 11.50
C GLY A 80 12.82 -6.36 10.35
N GLU A 81 12.72 -6.88 9.11
CA GLU A 81 13.25 -6.22 7.93
C GLU A 81 12.17 -5.44 7.20
N LEU A 82 12.55 -4.31 6.60
CA LEU A 82 11.68 -3.46 5.80
C LEU A 82 11.81 -3.84 4.33
N TYR A 83 10.70 -4.28 3.74
CA TYR A 83 10.58 -4.58 2.32
C TYR A 83 9.95 -3.41 1.59
N ALA A 84 10.52 -3.06 0.44
CA ALA A 84 10.04 -2.02 -0.46
C ALA A 84 9.81 -2.61 -1.86
N LEU A 85 8.61 -2.40 -2.40
CA LEU A 85 8.19 -2.81 -3.73
C LEU A 85 8.30 -1.63 -4.68
N THR A 86 8.80 -1.85 -5.90
CA THR A 86 8.86 -0.82 -6.94
C THR A 86 7.63 -0.87 -7.86
N MET A 87 7.40 0.21 -8.63
CA MET A 87 6.39 0.20 -9.71
C MET A 87 6.70 -0.80 -10.84
N LYS A 88 7.95 -1.30 -10.92
CA LYS A 88 8.37 -2.38 -11.83
C LYS A 88 8.47 -3.73 -11.15
N GLU A 89 7.93 -3.84 -9.93
CA GLU A 89 7.81 -5.08 -9.17
C GLU A 89 9.14 -5.71 -8.74
N GLY A 90 10.21 -4.93 -8.73
CA GLY A 90 11.39 -5.29 -7.96
C GLY A 90 11.07 -5.24 -6.47
N LEU A 91 11.72 -6.11 -5.73
CA LEU A 91 11.59 -6.19 -4.28
C LEU A 91 12.95 -5.92 -3.66
N TYR A 92 12.99 -4.98 -2.72
CA TYR A 92 14.19 -4.56 -2.03
C TYR A 92 14.00 -4.69 -0.53
N VAL A 93 15.07 -5.01 0.18
CA VAL A 93 15.06 -5.16 1.64
C VAL A 93 16.04 -4.19 2.28
N TYR A 94 15.62 -3.55 3.36
CA TYR A 94 16.44 -2.78 4.26
C TYR A 94 16.37 -3.45 5.63
N SER A 95 17.52 -3.81 6.19
CA SER A 95 17.62 -4.36 7.54
C SER A 95 18.00 -3.21 8.49
N PRO A 96 17.06 -2.71 9.32
CA PRO A 96 17.38 -1.69 10.31
C PRO A 96 18.31 -2.33 11.35
N ASN A 97 19.56 -1.89 11.45
CA ASN A 97 20.48 -2.44 12.43
C ASN A 97 19.89 -2.31 13.85
N ASN A 98 19.89 -3.42 14.61
CA ASN A 98 19.48 -3.48 16.00
C ASN A 98 20.29 -2.49 16.86
N GLY A 99 19.76 -1.28 17.08
CA GLY A 99 20.11 -0.46 18.25
C GLY A 99 20.93 0.82 18.03
N CYS A 100 21.34 1.20 16.82
CA CYS A 100 22.10 2.45 16.64
C CYS A 100 21.61 3.29 15.44
N LEU A 101 20.52 4.04 15.65
CA LEU A 101 20.13 5.17 14.78
C LEU A 101 20.97 6.44 15.02
N GLY A 102 21.95 6.39 15.93
CA GLY A 102 22.71 7.56 16.41
C GLY A 102 24.02 7.89 15.67
N ALA A 103 24.32 7.27 14.53
CA ALA A 103 25.49 7.65 13.74
C ALA A 103 25.16 8.85 12.82
N PRO A 104 25.95 9.94 12.82
CA PRO A 104 25.66 11.13 12.04
C PRO A 104 25.66 10.81 10.54
N MET A 105 24.58 11.25 9.91
CA MET A 105 24.32 11.47 8.49
C MET A 105 25.57 11.33 7.59
N ASN A 106 25.85 10.10 7.17
CA ASN A 106 26.66 9.71 6.00
C ASN A 106 26.42 8.21 5.74
N VAL A 107 25.16 7.81 5.56
CA VAL A 107 24.86 6.48 5.02
C VAL A 107 25.09 6.58 3.51
N SER A 108 26.15 5.95 3.02
CA SER A 108 26.47 5.79 1.60
C SER A 108 25.26 5.28 0.79
N PRO A 109 25.19 5.57 -0.53
CA PRO A 109 24.07 5.19 -1.38
C PRO A 109 24.00 3.66 -1.47
N GLY A 110 22.99 3.04 -0.85
CA GLY A 110 22.80 1.58 -0.91
C GLY A 110 22.20 0.92 0.33
N GLY A 111 21.24 1.55 1.02
CA GLY A 111 20.57 0.91 2.16
C GLY A 111 19.70 -0.28 1.76
N PHE A 112 19.09 -0.21 0.58
CA PHE A 112 18.20 -1.26 0.07
C PHE A 112 18.97 -2.30 -0.75
N HIS A 113 18.89 -3.56 -0.35
CA HIS A 113 19.41 -4.70 -1.09
C HIS A 113 18.31 -5.32 -1.97
N GLN A 114 18.59 -5.50 -3.26
CA GLN A 114 17.64 -6.11 -4.18
C GLN A 114 17.47 -7.61 -3.86
N ARG A 115 16.22 -8.06 -3.71
CA ARG A 115 15.83 -9.47 -3.58
C ARG A 115 15.22 -10.00 -4.86
N ILE A 116 14.31 -9.24 -5.47
CA ILE A 116 13.69 -9.56 -6.76
C ILE A 116 14.01 -8.43 -7.73
N THR A 117 14.47 -8.78 -8.93
CA THR A 117 14.83 -7.80 -9.96
C THR A 117 13.59 -7.12 -10.54
N ASP A 118 13.68 -5.82 -10.80
CA ASP A 118 12.65 -5.07 -11.55
C ASP A 118 12.35 -5.78 -12.88
N ALA A 119 11.07 -6.00 -13.18
CA ALA A 119 10.61 -6.57 -14.43
C ALA A 119 10.50 -5.45 -15.49
N PRO A 120 11.37 -5.38 -16.52
CA PRO A 120 11.38 -4.25 -17.46
C PRO A 120 10.11 -4.14 -18.31
N LYS A 121 9.36 -5.24 -18.41
CA LYS A 121 8.08 -5.33 -19.13
C LYS A 121 6.94 -4.71 -18.34
N GLU A 122 7.05 -4.67 -17.01
CA GLU A 122 6.01 -4.15 -16.15
C GLU A 122 6.02 -2.61 -16.16
N ARG A 123 4.82 -2.04 -16.26
CA ARG A 123 4.57 -0.61 -16.38
C ARG A 123 3.46 -0.23 -15.41
N GLU A 124 3.38 1.07 -15.12
CA GLU A 124 2.22 1.61 -14.42
C GLU A 124 1.02 1.75 -15.37
N LEU A 125 1.29 2.11 -16.63
CA LEU A 125 0.29 2.42 -17.65
C LEU A 125 0.41 1.46 -18.86
N TYR A 126 -0.72 0.90 -19.26
CA TYR A 126 -0.84 0.05 -20.46
C TYR A 126 -1.94 0.56 -21.38
N TYR A 127 -1.62 0.63 -22.68
CA TYR A 127 -2.57 0.99 -23.73
C TYR A 127 -3.01 -0.29 -24.43
N PHE A 128 -4.30 -0.62 -24.37
CA PHE A 128 -4.83 -1.84 -24.98
C PHE A 128 -5.71 -1.54 -26.20
N LEU A 129 -6.52 -0.48 -26.14
CA LEU A 129 -7.45 -0.10 -27.21
C LEU A 129 -7.50 1.43 -27.36
N PRO A 130 -7.85 1.96 -28.54
CA PRO A 130 -8.15 3.38 -28.70
C PRO A 130 -9.26 3.78 -27.71
N GLY A 131 -8.96 4.69 -26.79
CA GLY A 131 -9.95 5.15 -25.82
C GLY A 131 -9.92 4.44 -24.45
N LEU A 132 -9.06 3.43 -24.23
CA LEU A 132 -8.99 2.71 -22.95
C LEU A 132 -7.55 2.51 -22.46
N LEU A 133 -7.26 3.05 -21.28
CA LEU A 133 -6.00 2.94 -20.56
C LEU A 133 -6.18 1.97 -19.37
N TYR A 134 -5.15 1.19 -19.06
CA TYR A 134 -5.08 0.45 -17.80
C TYR A 134 -3.98 0.99 -16.91
N VAL A 135 -4.33 1.29 -15.65
CA VAL A 135 -3.42 1.66 -14.59
C VAL A 135 -3.26 0.47 -13.64
N VAL A 136 -2.01 0.12 -13.30
CA VAL A 136 -1.73 -0.98 -12.37
C VAL A 136 -1.26 -0.43 -11.03
N SER A 137 -2.09 -0.61 -10.01
CA SER A 137 -1.71 -0.33 -8.62
C SER A 137 -1.13 -1.59 -7.97
N ARG A 138 -0.09 -1.41 -7.16
CA ARG A 138 0.67 -2.50 -6.54
C ARG A 138 0.77 -2.28 -5.04
N TYR A 139 0.49 -3.32 -4.28
CA TYR A 139 0.43 -3.27 -2.83
C TYR A 139 1.20 -4.43 -2.22
N LEU A 140 1.86 -4.20 -1.09
CA LEU A 140 2.50 -5.22 -0.27
C LEU A 140 1.66 -5.57 0.95
N ALA A 141 1.65 -6.85 1.29
CA ALA A 141 1.05 -7.38 2.51
C ALA A 141 1.85 -8.54 3.06
N VAL A 142 1.77 -8.74 4.37
CA VAL A 142 2.37 -9.86 5.08
C VAL A 142 1.28 -10.71 5.70
N CYS A 143 1.39 -12.03 5.57
CA CYS A 143 0.50 -13.01 6.18
C CYS A 143 1.28 -14.28 6.53
N ASP A 144 1.11 -14.80 7.75
CA ASP A 144 1.74 -16.04 8.22
C ASP A 144 3.26 -16.10 7.94
N GLY A 145 3.98 -15.00 8.18
CA GLY A 145 5.44 -14.92 7.95
C GLY A 145 5.86 -14.91 6.48
N ARG A 146 4.94 -14.65 5.55
CA ARG A 146 5.18 -14.62 4.10
C ARG A 146 4.77 -13.27 3.52
N LEU A 147 5.43 -12.89 2.43
CA LEU A 147 5.22 -11.60 1.75
C LEU A 147 4.43 -11.79 0.45
N PHE A 148 3.45 -10.93 0.23
CA PHE A 148 2.57 -10.96 -0.93
C PHE A 148 2.53 -9.61 -1.62
N MET A 149 2.47 -9.63 -2.95
CA MET A 149 2.11 -8.49 -3.79
C MET A 149 0.68 -8.67 -4.30
N VAL A 150 -0.13 -7.63 -4.17
CA VAL A 150 -1.46 -7.54 -4.79
C VAL A 150 -1.38 -6.53 -5.93
N ARG A 151 -1.65 -6.98 -7.16
CA ARG A 151 -1.82 -6.12 -8.34
C ARG A 151 -3.31 -5.84 -8.53
N ARG A 152 -3.67 -4.57 -8.70
CA ARG A 152 -5.02 -4.11 -9.05
C ARG A 152 -4.97 -3.44 -10.42
N TRP A 153 -5.74 -3.97 -11.37
CA TRP A 153 -5.88 -3.41 -12.70
C TRP A 153 -7.10 -2.50 -12.76
N LEU A 154 -6.88 -1.23 -13.07
CA LEU A 154 -7.90 -0.20 -13.19
C LEU A 154 -8.03 0.19 -14.66
N SER A 155 -9.22 0.06 -15.23
CA SER A 155 -9.54 0.61 -16.54
C SER A 155 -9.94 2.08 -16.40
N VAL A 156 -9.33 2.94 -17.21
CA VAL A 156 -9.56 4.38 -17.25
C VAL A 156 -9.92 4.78 -18.69
N PRO A 157 -11.09 5.38 -18.93
CA PRO A 157 -11.42 5.93 -20.24
C PRO A 157 -10.43 7.03 -20.65
N ALA A 158 -9.90 6.99 -21.87
CA ALA A 158 -8.78 7.85 -22.29
C ALA A 158 -9.08 9.35 -22.34
N HIS A 159 -10.35 9.75 -22.26
CA HIS A 159 -10.79 11.15 -22.26
C HIS A 159 -11.18 11.64 -20.86
N THR A 160 -11.02 10.81 -19.84
CA THR A 160 -11.33 11.15 -18.45
C THR A 160 -10.06 11.41 -17.67
N ARG A 161 -10.12 12.29 -16.66
CA ARG A 161 -8.99 12.50 -15.75
C ARG A 161 -8.87 11.27 -14.84
N LEU A 162 -7.63 10.89 -14.49
CA LEU A 162 -7.38 9.91 -13.43
C LEU A 162 -8.18 10.33 -12.18
N GLY A 163 -8.89 9.37 -11.58
CA GLY A 163 -9.74 9.55 -10.41
C GLY A 163 -11.21 9.89 -10.66
N ASP A 164 -11.65 10.06 -11.91
CA ASP A 164 -13.07 10.39 -12.21
C ASP A 164 -13.94 9.17 -12.55
N GLU A 165 -13.47 8.29 -13.45
CA GLU A 165 -14.26 7.16 -13.98
C GLU A 165 -13.50 5.82 -13.95
N GLU A 166 -12.51 5.69 -13.06
CA GLU A 166 -11.70 4.48 -12.97
C GLU A 166 -12.53 3.30 -12.44
N ARG A 167 -12.46 2.18 -13.15
CA ARG A 167 -13.13 0.93 -12.78
C ARG A 167 -12.12 -0.17 -12.57
N THR A 168 -12.28 -0.93 -11.51
CA THR A 168 -11.47 -2.10 -11.22
C THR A 168 -11.89 -3.20 -12.17
N SER A 169 -10.92 -3.73 -12.89
CA SER A 169 -11.16 -4.77 -13.88
C SER A 169 -10.86 -6.14 -13.32
N TRP A 170 -9.69 -6.33 -12.69
CA TRP A 170 -9.34 -7.57 -11.98
C TRP A 170 -8.15 -7.37 -11.04
N PHE A 171 -7.82 -8.44 -10.31
CA PHE A 171 -6.67 -8.51 -9.42
C PHE A 171 -5.78 -9.71 -9.73
N GLU A 172 -4.52 -9.59 -9.34
CA GLU A 172 -3.60 -10.72 -9.22
C GLU A 172 -2.93 -10.67 -7.85
N VAL A 173 -2.71 -11.83 -7.24
CA VAL A 173 -1.97 -11.95 -5.99
C VAL A 173 -0.76 -12.83 -6.24
N LEU A 174 0.40 -12.37 -5.82
CA LEU A 174 1.66 -13.06 -5.99
C LEU A 174 2.37 -13.20 -4.64
N GLU A 175 2.90 -14.37 -4.36
CA GLU A 175 3.74 -14.66 -3.20
C GLU A 175 5.21 -14.45 -3.57
N ALA A 176 5.99 -13.82 -2.69
CA ALA A 176 7.44 -13.74 -2.85
C ALA A 176 8.06 -15.10 -2.48
N ASP A 177 8.63 -15.80 -3.45
CA ASP A 177 9.45 -16.97 -3.19
C ASP A 177 10.88 -16.51 -2.89
N LEU A 178 11.15 -16.30 -1.60
CA LEU A 178 12.45 -15.88 -1.09
C LEU A 178 13.41 -17.07 -0.87
N THR A 179 12.96 -18.31 -1.10
CA THR A 179 13.73 -19.52 -0.80
C THR A 179 14.64 -19.96 -1.95
N ILE A 180 14.34 -19.53 -3.17
CA ILE A 180 15.06 -19.87 -4.39
C ILE A 180 15.86 -18.64 -4.84
N ALA A 181 17.09 -18.83 -5.32
CA ALA A 181 17.88 -17.79 -5.96
C ALA A 181 17.90 -18.01 -7.49
N PRO A 182 17.53 -17.01 -8.32
CA PRO A 182 17.03 -15.70 -7.93
C PRO A 182 15.62 -15.76 -7.33
N CYS A 183 15.35 -14.90 -6.34
CA CYS A 183 14.01 -14.80 -5.77
C CYS A 183 13.02 -14.34 -6.85
N GLN A 184 11.77 -14.77 -6.73
CA GLN A 184 10.77 -14.51 -7.76
C GLN A 184 9.36 -14.38 -7.19
N TRP A 185 8.49 -13.70 -7.92
CA TRP A 185 7.07 -13.66 -7.65
C TRP A 185 6.37 -14.91 -8.19
N ARG A 186 5.54 -15.54 -7.38
CA ARG A 186 4.73 -16.70 -7.78
C ARG A 186 3.25 -16.37 -7.69
N ARG A 187 2.56 -16.43 -8.82
CA ARG A 187 1.12 -16.17 -8.88
C ARG A 187 0.33 -17.17 -8.03
N LEU A 188 -0.60 -16.66 -7.25
CA LEU A 188 -1.57 -17.42 -6.48
C LEU A 188 -2.95 -17.37 -7.12
N HIS A 189 -3.66 -18.50 -7.07
CA HIS A 189 -5.05 -18.62 -7.49
C HIS A 189 -6.02 -18.69 -6.31
N ARG A 190 -5.51 -18.96 -5.11
CA ARG A 190 -6.26 -19.09 -3.85
C ARG A 190 -5.44 -18.50 -2.72
N LEU A 191 -6.13 -18.02 -1.68
CA LEU A 191 -5.60 -17.39 -0.49
C LEU A 191 -5.58 -18.36 0.72
N GLY A 192 -6.03 -19.60 0.54
CA GLY A 192 -5.91 -20.66 1.54
C GLY A 192 -6.73 -20.38 2.81
N GLY A 193 -8.01 -20.07 2.66
CA GLY A 193 -8.92 -19.75 3.77
C GLY A 193 -8.87 -18.29 4.23
N HIS A 194 -8.08 -17.45 3.55
CA HIS A 194 -8.00 -16.02 3.83
C HIS A 194 -8.84 -15.19 2.85
N ALA A 195 -9.14 -13.96 3.26
CA ALA A 195 -9.60 -12.87 2.42
C ALA A 195 -8.62 -11.70 2.55
N ILE A 196 -8.55 -10.85 1.53
CA ILE A 196 -7.73 -9.63 1.56
C ILE A 196 -8.67 -8.42 1.68
N PHE A 197 -8.37 -7.55 2.62
CA PHE A 197 -8.98 -6.23 2.71
C PHE A 197 -7.98 -5.20 2.20
N LEU A 198 -8.36 -4.51 1.13
CA LEU A 198 -7.52 -3.60 0.37
C LEU A 198 -8.10 -2.18 0.38
N GLY A 199 -7.29 -1.20 0.77
CA GLY A 199 -7.58 0.22 0.67
C GLY A 199 -6.37 0.97 0.12
N SER A 200 -6.47 2.28 -0.04
CA SER A 200 -5.38 3.11 -0.56
C SER A 200 -4.12 3.07 0.30
N LYS A 201 -4.27 2.91 1.62
CA LYS A 201 -3.18 2.92 2.61
C LYS A 201 -3.05 1.61 3.40
N CYS A 202 -3.84 0.59 3.08
CA CYS A 202 -3.91 -0.64 3.85
C CYS A 202 -4.12 -1.87 2.97
N THR A 203 -3.34 -2.92 3.22
CA THR A 203 -3.55 -4.24 2.63
C THR A 203 -3.37 -5.26 3.73
N LYS A 204 -4.45 -5.97 4.09
CA LYS A 204 -4.43 -6.91 5.22
C LYS A 204 -5.08 -8.22 4.85
N PHE A 205 -4.43 -9.32 5.23
CA PHE A 205 -5.02 -10.66 5.17
C PHE A 205 -5.80 -10.91 6.45
N VAL A 206 -6.98 -11.51 6.32
CA VAL A 206 -7.77 -11.99 7.45
C VAL A 206 -8.26 -13.40 7.18
N ARG A 207 -8.36 -14.23 8.22
CA ARG A 207 -8.97 -15.55 8.09
C ARG A 207 -10.47 -15.40 7.94
N ALA A 208 -11.01 -15.84 6.81
CA ALA A 208 -12.43 -15.71 6.51
C ALA A 208 -13.29 -16.41 7.58
N SER A 209 -12.84 -17.56 8.10
CA SER A 209 -13.51 -18.31 9.16
C SER A 209 -13.60 -17.60 10.51
N GLN A 210 -12.78 -16.56 10.74
CA GLN A 210 -12.76 -15.79 11.99
C GLN A 210 -13.60 -14.51 11.91
N CYS A 211 -14.08 -14.14 10.72
CA CYS A 211 -14.85 -12.93 10.52
C CYS A 211 -16.35 -13.18 10.71
N VAL A 212 -16.92 -12.58 11.76
CA VAL A 212 -18.38 -12.48 11.91
C VAL A 212 -18.94 -11.63 10.77
N GLY A 213 -19.99 -12.10 10.08
CA GLY A 213 -20.61 -11.37 8.97
C GLY A 213 -20.39 -11.93 7.58
N GLY A 214 -19.85 -13.16 7.45
CA GLY A 214 -19.88 -13.90 6.19
C GLY A 214 -18.81 -13.48 5.17
N VAL A 215 -17.63 -13.05 5.65
CA VAL A 215 -16.46 -12.85 4.79
C VAL A 215 -16.14 -14.16 4.07
N GLN A 216 -15.99 -14.07 2.75
CA GLN A 216 -15.72 -15.23 1.91
C GLN A 216 -14.22 -15.38 1.70
N GLU A 217 -13.74 -16.62 1.78
CA GLU A 217 -12.38 -16.97 1.39
C GLU A 217 -12.12 -16.71 -0.10
N ASP A 218 -10.85 -16.52 -0.44
CA ASP A 218 -10.40 -16.25 -1.82
C ASP A 218 -11.06 -15.01 -2.44
N CYS A 219 -11.46 -14.05 -1.60
CA CYS A 219 -12.02 -12.77 -2.01
C CYS A 219 -11.13 -11.59 -1.59
N ILE A 220 -11.14 -10.54 -2.41
CA ILE A 220 -10.50 -9.26 -2.14
C ILE A 220 -11.59 -8.20 -1.97
N TYR A 221 -11.72 -7.69 -0.76
CA TYR A 221 -12.63 -6.60 -0.39
C TYR A 221 -11.85 -5.29 -0.57
N PHE A 222 -12.20 -4.50 -1.58
CA PHE A 222 -11.40 -3.34 -1.96
C PHE A 222 -12.21 -2.06 -1.90
N MET A 223 -11.57 -1.00 -1.39
CA MET A 223 -12.10 0.36 -1.45
C MET A 223 -11.65 1.05 -2.73
N HIS A 224 -12.51 1.90 -3.29
CA HIS A 224 -12.15 2.75 -4.42
C HIS A 224 -10.97 3.62 -4.02
N ARG A 225 -9.98 3.67 -4.91
CA ARG A 225 -8.79 4.48 -4.72
C ARG A 225 -9.17 5.89 -5.12
N ILE A 226 -9.47 6.73 -4.14
CA ILE A 226 -9.54 8.16 -4.42
C ILE A 226 -8.08 8.60 -4.56
N TYR A 227 -7.63 8.90 -5.77
CA TYR A 227 -6.52 9.85 -5.89
C TYR A 227 -6.97 11.06 -5.08
N ASP A 228 -6.16 11.51 -4.11
CA ASP A 228 -6.35 12.78 -3.40
C ASP A 228 -6.27 13.92 -4.43
N ASN A 229 -7.26 13.98 -5.31
CA ASN A 229 -7.39 14.97 -6.33
C ASN A 229 -7.99 16.15 -5.58
N GLN A 230 -7.12 16.92 -4.92
CA GLN A 230 -7.45 18.17 -4.23
C GLN A 230 -8.34 19.06 -5.12
N ALA A 231 -8.27 18.93 -6.44
CA ALA A 231 -9.19 19.58 -7.37
C ALA A 231 -10.67 19.28 -7.06
N ARG A 232 -11.06 18.05 -6.71
CA ARG A 232 -12.46 17.72 -6.36
C ARG A 232 -12.88 18.23 -4.98
N GLU A 233 -11.93 18.41 -4.06
CA GLU A 233 -12.20 19.09 -2.78
C GLU A 233 -12.68 20.53 -3.02
N TYR A 234 -12.21 21.18 -4.09
CA TYR A 234 -12.64 22.52 -4.48
C TYR A 234 -13.99 22.59 -5.21
N TRP A 235 -14.42 21.53 -5.90
CA TRP A 235 -15.60 21.60 -6.79
C TRP A 235 -16.92 21.08 -6.18
N GLY A 236 -16.92 20.62 -4.93
CA GLY A 236 -18.16 20.38 -4.17
C GLY A 236 -19.15 19.39 -4.78
N LEU A 237 -18.71 18.54 -5.71
CA LEU A 237 -19.57 17.54 -6.32
C LEU A 237 -19.79 16.40 -5.33
N HIS A 238 -21.06 16.11 -5.03
CA HIS A 238 -21.51 14.95 -4.28
C HIS A 238 -20.99 13.67 -4.95
N ALA A 239 -19.87 13.13 -4.46
CA ALA A 239 -19.30 11.89 -4.94
C ALA A 239 -19.85 10.72 -4.11
N ASP A 240 -20.16 9.61 -4.78
CA ASP A 240 -20.41 8.33 -4.12
C ASP A 240 -19.19 7.98 -3.24
N PRO A 241 -19.34 7.89 -1.92
CA PRO A 241 -18.22 7.64 -1.00
C PRO A 241 -17.59 6.25 -1.20
N LEU A 242 -18.32 5.31 -1.80
CA LEU A 242 -17.81 3.99 -2.14
C LEU A 242 -17.30 3.93 -3.57
N GLY A 243 -17.83 4.71 -4.50
CA GLY A 243 -17.40 4.74 -5.89
C GLY A 243 -17.31 3.31 -6.49
N ASP A 244 -16.13 2.94 -6.99
CA ASP A 244 -15.89 1.59 -7.53
C ASP A 244 -15.59 0.51 -6.46
N SER A 245 -15.80 0.76 -5.16
CA SER A 245 -15.49 -0.23 -4.12
C SER A 245 -16.29 -1.53 -4.30
N GLY A 246 -15.64 -2.68 -4.07
CA GLY A 246 -16.29 -3.96 -4.30
C GLY A 246 -15.61 -5.15 -3.64
N VAL A 247 -16.11 -6.32 -4.00
CA VAL A 247 -15.57 -7.64 -3.67
C VAL A 247 -15.20 -8.34 -4.95
N TYR A 248 -13.92 -8.62 -5.13
CA TYR A 248 -13.41 -9.46 -6.22
C TYR A 248 -13.28 -10.90 -5.74
N ASN A 249 -13.94 -11.83 -6.40
CA ASN A 249 -13.80 -13.25 -6.13
C ASN A 249 -12.69 -13.84 -7.00
N MET A 250 -11.58 -14.29 -6.41
CA MET A 250 -10.43 -14.81 -7.16
C MET A 250 -10.71 -16.15 -7.85
N ARG A 251 -11.73 -16.90 -7.40
CA ARG A 251 -12.11 -18.19 -8.01
C ARG A 251 -12.87 -18.00 -9.32
N THR A 252 -13.76 -17.01 -9.38
CA THR A 252 -14.63 -16.76 -10.53
C THR A 252 -14.19 -15.58 -11.38
N GLY A 253 -13.36 -14.68 -10.84
CA GLY A 253 -12.99 -13.41 -11.46
C GLY A 253 -14.10 -12.36 -11.42
N ALA A 254 -15.20 -12.61 -10.71
CA ALA A 254 -16.34 -11.69 -10.65
C ALA A 254 -16.11 -10.56 -9.63
N ILE A 255 -16.55 -9.35 -9.98
CA ILE A 255 -16.62 -8.19 -9.08
C ILE A 255 -18.08 -7.95 -8.69
N LYS A 256 -18.32 -7.73 -7.40
CA LYS A 256 -19.63 -7.32 -6.87
C LYS A 256 -19.48 -6.04 -6.05
N PRO A 257 -20.44 -5.11 -6.07
CA PRO A 257 -20.41 -3.93 -5.19
C PRO A 257 -20.37 -4.32 -3.69
N LEU A 258 -19.74 -3.49 -2.84
CA LEU A 258 -19.69 -3.74 -1.39
C LEU A 258 -21.07 -3.68 -0.73
N LEU A 259 -21.93 -2.77 -1.20
CA LEU A 259 -23.29 -2.59 -0.72
C LEU A 259 -24.29 -2.68 -1.87
N PRO A 260 -25.50 -3.20 -1.63
CA PRO A 260 -26.61 -3.07 -2.57
C PRO A 260 -26.93 -1.59 -2.85
N GLU A 261 -27.39 -1.26 -4.06
CA GLU A 261 -27.75 0.10 -4.45
C GLU A 261 -28.76 0.77 -3.49
N SER A 262 -29.70 -0.01 -2.95
CA SER A 262 -30.68 0.49 -1.97
C SER A 262 -30.05 1.02 -0.69
N ARG A 263 -28.92 0.45 -0.26
CA ARG A 263 -28.15 0.89 0.92
C ARG A 263 -27.20 2.04 0.61
N LEU A 264 -26.71 2.12 -0.63
CA LEU A 264 -25.90 3.25 -1.12
C LEU A 264 -26.72 4.55 -1.10
N ALA A 265 -28.01 4.49 -1.48
CA ALA A 265 -28.91 5.63 -1.46
C ALA A 265 -29.19 6.19 -0.04
N GLU A 266 -28.97 5.38 1.01
CA GLU A 266 -29.10 5.79 2.42
C GLU A 266 -27.83 6.45 2.97
N LEU A 267 -26.69 6.33 2.28
CA LEU A 267 -25.43 6.92 2.76
C LEU A 267 -25.47 8.45 2.58
N PRO A 268 -25.16 9.22 3.64
CA PRO A 268 -24.98 10.66 3.48
C PRO A 268 -23.92 10.92 2.40
N LEU A 269 -24.27 11.69 1.37
CA LEU A 269 -23.34 12.21 0.36
C LEU A 269 -22.38 13.22 1.01
N LYS A 270 -21.50 12.73 1.89
CA LYS A 270 -20.44 13.47 2.55
C LYS A 270 -19.11 13.02 1.97
N HIS A 271 -18.15 13.94 1.91
CA HIS A 271 -16.75 13.71 1.55
C HIS A 271 -16.04 12.83 2.60
N GLN A 272 -16.51 11.61 2.80
CA GLN A 272 -15.88 10.63 3.67
C GLN A 272 -15.09 9.68 2.80
N PHE A 273 -13.83 9.48 3.18
CA PHE A 273 -12.91 8.55 2.55
C PHE A 273 -12.89 7.28 3.39
N PRO A 274 -13.78 6.31 3.11
CA PRO A 274 -13.85 5.11 3.92
C PRO A 274 -12.54 4.32 3.79
N THR A 275 -12.03 3.88 4.94
CA THR A 275 -10.86 3.01 5.04
C THR A 275 -11.21 1.80 5.89
N TRP A 276 -10.52 0.70 5.65
CA TRP A 276 -10.61 -0.47 6.54
C TRP A 276 -9.99 -0.17 7.89
N PHE A 277 -10.66 -0.64 8.94
CA PHE A 277 -10.19 -0.56 10.32
C PHE A 277 -10.12 -1.97 10.91
N PHE A 278 -9.03 -2.27 11.61
CA PHE A 278 -8.78 -3.58 12.21
C PHE A 278 -8.51 -3.40 13.70
N PRO A 279 -9.34 -4.01 14.59
CA PRO A 279 -9.22 -3.80 16.03
C PRO A 279 -7.88 -4.25 16.65
N THR A 280 -7.13 -5.13 15.98
CA THR A 280 -5.84 -5.65 16.48
C THR A 280 -4.66 -4.67 16.34
N ASP A 281 -4.92 -3.45 15.86
CA ASP A 281 -3.91 -2.41 15.65
C ASP A 281 -3.93 -1.32 16.76
N LEU A 282 -4.58 -1.59 17.90
CA LEU A 282 -4.57 -0.77 19.12
C LEU A 282 -3.88 -1.50 20.26
#